data_AF-A0A2I0VLD6-F1
#
_entry.id   AF-A0A2I0VLD6-F1
#
_cell.length_a   1.000
_cell.length_b   1.000
_cell.length_c   1.000
_cell.angle_alpha   90.00
_cell.angle_beta   90.00
_cell.angle_gamma   90.00
#
_symmetry.space_group_name_H-M   'P 1'
#
loop_
_entity.id
_entity.type
_entity.pdbx_description
1 polymer ?
#
loop_
_entity_poly.entity_id
_entity_poly.type
_entity_poly.pdbx_seq_one_letter_code
_entity_poly.pdbx_strand_id
1 'polypeptide(L)'
;MQKDCNLVLYDNQTALWSSHTDNKGVNCFLVLQNNGELVIISNYRITVWRSETGGQAGKYALVLQPNGDVVVYGNPVWSTGTSSATFLVSIAVLVILATSTDHSAKFYGNVLKSGGKLDTGESLVHGNYSFVMQKDCNLVLYDNQTALWSSHTDNKGVNCFLVLQNNGELVIISNYRITVWRSETGGQAGKYALVLQPNGDVVVYGNPVWSTGTSNIEIPKH
;
A
#
# COMPACT_ATOMS: atom_id res chain seq x y z
N MET A 1 -12.27 12.31 3.50
CA MET A 1 -12.26 13.74 3.87
C MET A 1 -13.64 14.31 3.63
N GLN A 2 -14.28 14.85 4.66
CA GLN A 2 -15.64 15.38 4.60
C GLN A 2 -15.66 16.89 4.34
N LYS A 3 -16.84 17.43 4.00
CA LYS A 3 -17.03 18.86 3.68
C LYS A 3 -16.81 19.79 4.87
N ASP A 4 -17.04 19.28 6.08
CA ASP A 4 -16.84 19.97 7.36
C ASP A 4 -15.39 19.94 7.86
N CYS A 5 -14.45 19.53 7.01
CA CYS A 5 -13.04 19.36 7.36
C CYS A 5 -12.72 18.22 8.31
N ASN A 6 -13.64 17.29 8.53
CA ASN A 6 -13.37 16.08 9.29
C ASN A 6 -12.82 14.97 8.38
N LEU A 7 -11.72 14.33 8.79
CA LEU A 7 -11.25 13.09 8.18
C LEU A 7 -11.81 11.94 8.99
N VAL A 8 -12.63 11.11 8.36
CA VAL A 8 -13.27 9.96 9.01
C VAL A 8 -13.00 8.71 8.20
N LEU A 9 -12.63 7.64 8.89
CA LEU A 9 -12.57 6.30 8.35
C LEU A 9 -13.87 5.58 8.69
N TYR A 10 -14.54 5.04 7.68
CA TYR A 10 -15.80 4.33 7.82
C TYR A 10 -15.64 2.86 7.44
N ASP A 11 -16.40 2.00 8.12
CA ASP A 11 -16.78 0.68 7.61
C ASP A 11 -18.30 0.56 7.63
N ASN A 12 -18.91 0.28 6.46
CA ASN A 12 -20.36 0.14 6.29
C ASN A 12 -21.18 1.18 7.08
N GLN A 13 -20.84 2.47 6.90
CA GLN A 13 -21.46 3.64 7.55
C GLN A 13 -21.12 3.83 9.05
N THR A 14 -20.44 2.89 9.68
CA THR A 14 -19.91 3.03 11.05
C THR A 14 -18.59 3.78 11.02
N ALA A 15 -18.48 4.88 11.76
CA ALA A 15 -17.22 5.60 11.89
C ALA A 15 -16.27 4.80 12.80
N LEU A 16 -15.13 4.36 12.26
CA LEU A 16 -14.08 3.63 13.00
C LEU A 16 -13.06 4.56 13.63
N TRP A 17 -12.77 5.68 12.98
CA TRP A 17 -11.80 6.67 13.43
C TRP A 17 -12.13 8.04 12.85
N SER A 18 -11.85 9.11 13.59
CA SER A 18 -12.04 10.49 13.13
C SER A 18 -10.92 11.39 13.63
N SER A 19 -10.56 12.40 12.83
CA SER A 19 -9.65 13.47 13.25
C SER A 19 -10.29 14.47 14.22
N HIS A 20 -11.60 14.38 14.46
CA HIS A 20 -12.37 15.28 15.33
C HIS A 20 -12.17 16.77 14.98
N THR A 21 -12.16 17.07 13.68
CA THR A 21 -11.88 18.41 13.14
C THR A 21 -13.05 19.01 12.40
N ASP A 22 -14.26 18.56 12.72
CA ASP A 22 -15.49 19.11 12.20
C ASP A 22 -15.56 20.63 12.47
N ASN A 23 -15.89 21.37 11.42
CA ASN A 23 -16.05 22.82 11.41
C ASN A 23 -14.81 23.62 11.86
N LYS A 24 -13.62 23.00 11.89
CA LYS A 24 -12.35 23.67 12.24
C LYS A 24 -11.69 24.39 11.06
N GLY A 25 -12.30 24.34 9.87
CA GLY A 25 -11.82 25.02 8.67
C GLY A 25 -12.86 24.99 7.55
N VAL A 26 -12.44 25.44 6.36
CA VAL A 26 -13.26 25.42 5.14
C VAL A 26 -12.43 24.83 4.00
N ASN A 27 -13.09 24.06 3.11
CA ASN A 27 -12.48 23.47 1.91
C ASN A 27 -11.15 22.76 2.20
N CYS A 28 -11.16 21.87 3.18
CA CYS A 28 -9.94 21.22 3.64
C CYS A 28 -9.55 20.02 2.79
N PHE A 29 -8.25 19.81 2.66
CA PHE A 29 -7.64 18.71 1.93
C PHE A 29 -6.58 18.03 2.80
N LEU A 30 -6.40 16.73 2.55
CA LEU A 30 -5.42 15.90 3.24
C LEU A 30 -4.11 15.93 2.47
N VAL A 31 -3.00 16.19 3.15
CA VAL A 31 -1.66 16.20 2.56
C VAL A 31 -0.75 15.30 3.37
N LEU A 32 -0.08 14.37 2.70
CA LEU A 32 1.08 13.68 3.24
C LEU A 32 2.32 14.48 2.82
N GLN A 33 3.03 15.02 3.79
CA GLN A 33 4.22 15.81 3.56
C GLN A 33 5.46 14.93 3.34
N ASN A 34 6.52 15.54 2.82
CA ASN A 34 7.79 14.85 2.55
C ASN A 34 8.55 14.44 3.83
N ASN A 35 8.14 14.90 5.00
CA ASN A 35 8.68 14.49 6.29
C ASN A 35 7.88 13.35 6.95
N GLY A 36 6.84 12.83 6.30
CA GLY A 36 5.97 11.79 6.84
C GLY A 36 4.85 12.32 7.74
N GLU A 37 4.68 13.64 7.85
CA GLU A 37 3.57 14.26 8.55
C GLU A 37 2.33 14.24 7.66
N LEU A 38 1.29 13.53 8.10
CA LEU A 38 -0.06 13.65 7.56
C LEU A 38 -0.74 14.87 8.18
N VAL A 39 -1.21 15.79 7.34
CA VAL A 39 -1.84 17.05 7.77
C VAL A 39 -3.16 17.29 7.03
N ILE A 40 -4.10 17.91 7.75
CA ILE A 40 -5.31 18.49 7.15
C ILE A 40 -5.07 19.99 7.03
N ILE A 41 -5.17 20.50 5.80
CA ILE A 41 -4.96 21.92 5.51
C ILE A 41 -6.24 22.50 4.90
N SER A 42 -6.68 23.66 5.39
CA SER A 42 -7.77 24.45 4.77
C SER A 42 -7.25 25.21 3.55
N ASN A 43 -8.13 25.58 2.61
CA ASN A 43 -7.79 26.42 1.45
C ASN A 43 -7.10 27.76 1.80
N TYR A 44 -7.23 28.25 3.03
CA TYR A 44 -6.48 29.40 3.56
C TYR A 44 -5.06 29.07 4.07
N ARG A 45 -4.55 27.86 3.80
CA ARG A 45 -3.24 27.34 4.27
C ARG A 45 -3.13 27.20 5.79
N ILE A 46 -4.26 27.16 6.50
CA ILE A 46 -4.31 26.91 7.93
C ILE A 46 -4.23 25.39 8.15
N THR A 47 -3.29 24.95 9.00
CA THR A 47 -3.22 23.55 9.43
C THR A 47 -4.30 23.31 10.48
N VAL A 48 -5.26 22.46 10.13
CA VAL A 48 -6.41 22.11 10.96
C VAL A 48 -6.10 20.92 11.88
N TRP A 49 -5.30 19.98 11.39
CA TRP A 49 -4.87 18.80 12.13
C TRP A 49 -3.53 18.32 11.61
N ARG A 50 -2.78 17.62 12.46
CA ARG A 50 -1.54 16.95 12.11
C ARG A 50 -1.40 15.65 12.90
N SER A 51 -0.71 14.69 12.33
CA SER A 51 -0.40 13.39 12.93
C SER A 51 0.69 13.45 14.01
N GLU A 52 1.47 14.54 14.06
CA GLU A 52 2.63 14.72 14.97
C GLU A 52 3.74 13.67 14.75
N THR A 53 3.81 13.08 13.57
CA THR A 53 4.80 12.06 13.20
C THR A 53 5.84 12.55 12.20
N GLY A 54 5.96 13.87 12.04
CA GLY A 54 6.95 14.49 11.17
C GLY A 54 8.36 14.12 11.59
N GLY A 55 9.11 13.54 10.66
CA GLY A 55 10.48 13.08 10.86
C GLY A 55 11.40 13.58 9.75
N GLN A 56 12.29 12.69 9.30
CA GLN A 56 13.24 13.02 8.24
C GLN A 56 12.54 13.19 6.89
N ALA A 57 13.07 14.09 6.06
CA ALA A 57 12.63 14.22 4.68
C ALA A 57 12.86 12.91 3.91
N GLY A 58 11.89 12.53 3.10
CA GLY A 58 11.82 11.21 2.48
C GLY A 58 10.60 11.04 1.58
N LYS A 59 10.37 9.80 1.15
CA LYS A 59 9.19 9.39 0.37
C LYS A 59 8.31 8.53 1.25
N TYR A 60 7.10 9.00 1.53
CA TYR A 60 6.14 8.34 2.40
C TYR A 60 4.91 7.93 1.60
N ALA A 61 4.21 6.90 2.07
CA ALA A 61 2.95 6.46 1.49
C ALA A 61 1.87 6.31 2.55
N LEU A 62 0.70 6.88 2.29
CA LEU A 62 -0.52 6.62 3.05
C LEU A 62 -1.23 5.43 2.42
N VAL A 63 -1.40 4.35 3.19
CA VAL A 63 -1.88 3.06 2.69
C VAL A 63 -3.07 2.62 3.53
N LEU A 64 -4.23 2.43 2.88
CA LEU A 64 -5.36 1.70 3.45
C LEU A 64 -5.10 0.20 3.29
N GLN A 65 -4.96 -0.49 4.41
CA GLN A 65 -4.73 -1.93 4.45
C GLN A 65 -6.06 -2.71 4.38
N PRO A 66 -6.04 -3.97 3.92
CA PRO A 66 -7.25 -4.81 3.86
C PRO A 66 -7.92 -5.07 5.22
N ASN A 67 -7.20 -4.90 6.33
CA ASN A 67 -7.74 -5.01 7.69
C ASN A 67 -8.36 -3.69 8.19
N GLY A 68 -8.59 -2.71 7.31
CA GLY A 68 -9.21 -1.44 7.67
C GLY A 68 -8.29 -0.46 8.41
N ASP A 69 -6.98 -0.70 8.48
CA ASP A 69 -6.01 0.25 9.04
C ASP A 69 -5.53 1.23 7.98
N VAL A 70 -5.44 2.51 8.30
CA VAL A 70 -4.78 3.51 7.45
C VAL A 70 -3.42 3.83 8.06
N VAL A 71 -2.36 3.54 7.31
CA VAL A 71 -0.98 3.59 7.82
C VAL A 71 -0.12 4.47 6.93
N VAL A 72 0.69 5.33 7.53
CA VAL A 72 1.77 6.04 6.83
C VAL A 72 3.03 5.21 6.94
N TYR A 73 3.50 4.69 5.81
CA TYR A 73 4.79 3.99 5.72
C TYR A 73 5.93 4.93 5.33
N GLY A 74 7.10 4.65 5.90
CA GLY A 74 8.35 5.39 5.68
C GLY A 74 9.01 5.09 4.34
N ASN A 75 10.26 5.52 4.20
CA ASN A 75 11.02 5.46 2.95
C ASN A 75 10.95 4.10 2.22
N PRO A 76 10.85 4.11 0.87
CA PRO A 76 10.86 2.90 0.08
C PRO A 76 12.24 2.25 0.10
N VAL A 77 12.27 0.92 0.13
CA VAL A 77 13.50 0.12 0.05
C VAL A 77 13.67 -0.55 -1.31
N TRP A 78 12.58 -0.73 -2.06
CA TRP A 78 12.57 -1.33 -3.40
C TRP A 78 11.42 -0.77 -4.24
N SER A 79 11.60 -0.70 -5.56
CA SER A 79 10.56 -0.31 -6.52
C SER A 79 10.81 -1.02 -7.87
N THR A 80 9.75 -1.33 -8.62
CA THR A 80 9.86 -1.81 -10.01
C THR A 80 10.36 -0.72 -10.96
N GLY A 81 10.26 0.55 -10.58
CA GLY A 81 10.69 1.68 -11.40
C GLY A 81 9.78 1.93 -12.60
N THR A 82 8.54 1.43 -12.54
CA THR A 82 7.58 1.42 -13.66
C THR A 82 6.55 2.53 -13.58
N SER A 83 6.73 3.48 -12.66
CA SER A 83 5.84 4.62 -12.52
C SER A 83 5.64 5.33 -13.85
N SER A 84 4.40 5.38 -14.33
CA SER A 84 4.07 6.13 -15.55
C SER A 84 4.37 7.61 -15.29
N ALA A 85 5.27 8.21 -16.09
CA ALA A 85 5.77 9.58 -15.93
C ALA A 85 4.70 10.68 -16.10
N THR A 86 3.43 10.31 -16.28
CA THR A 86 2.29 11.23 -16.42
C THR A 86 1.74 11.74 -15.08
N PHE A 87 2.22 11.27 -13.92
CA PHE A 87 1.90 11.86 -12.61
C PHE A 87 2.94 12.89 -12.15
N LEU A 88 3.04 14.00 -12.89
CA LEU A 88 3.63 15.23 -12.37
C LEU A 88 2.60 15.99 -11.52
N VAL A 89 2.37 15.59 -10.25
CA VAL A 89 2.23 16.53 -9.12
C VAL A 89 2.37 15.73 -7.81
N SER A 90 3.31 16.11 -6.95
CA SER A 90 3.23 15.85 -5.51
C SER A 90 1.89 16.38 -4.99
N ILE A 91 1.07 15.53 -4.38
CA ILE A 91 0.26 15.75 -3.16
C ILE A 91 -0.64 14.51 -3.00
N ALA A 92 -0.47 13.78 -1.89
CA ALA A 92 -1.36 12.75 -1.32
C ALA A 92 -2.23 11.94 -2.30
N VAL A 93 -1.76 10.76 -2.70
CA VAL A 93 -2.62 9.76 -3.36
C VAL A 93 -3.54 9.16 -2.31
N LEU A 94 -4.80 9.59 -2.31
CA LEU A 94 -5.88 9.01 -1.53
C LEU A 94 -6.34 7.71 -2.20
N VAL A 95 -6.01 6.56 -1.59
CA VAL A 95 -6.53 5.26 -2.00
C VAL A 95 -7.96 5.13 -1.46
N ILE A 96 -8.97 5.33 -2.31
CA ILE A 96 -10.37 4.98 -2.02
C ILE A 96 -10.67 3.68 -2.78
N LEU A 97 -10.89 2.58 -2.07
CA LEU A 97 -11.56 1.40 -2.62
C LEU A 97 -12.96 1.34 -2.00
N ALA A 98 -13.96 1.66 -2.82
CA ALA A 98 -15.34 1.32 -2.52
C ALA A 98 -15.55 -0.18 -2.85
N THR A 99 -16.13 -0.90 -1.91
CA THR A 99 -16.40 -2.34 -1.98
C THR A 99 -17.40 -2.68 -3.08
N SER A 100 -17.04 -3.53 -4.04
CA SER A 100 -18.03 -4.31 -4.79
C SER A 100 -18.43 -5.53 -3.95
N THR A 101 -19.73 -5.71 -3.77
CA THR A 101 -20.31 -6.89 -3.13
C THR A 101 -20.28 -8.05 -4.11
N ASP A 102 -19.23 -8.87 -4.06
CA ASP A 102 -19.27 -10.21 -4.65
C ASP A 102 -18.64 -11.22 -3.69
N HIS A 103 -19.49 -12.11 -3.17
CA HIS A 103 -19.16 -13.15 -2.19
C HIS A 103 -18.40 -14.36 -2.82
N SER A 104 -17.56 -14.10 -3.82
CA SER A 104 -16.58 -15.06 -4.36
C SER A 104 -15.25 -14.42 -4.81
N ALA A 105 -14.99 -13.16 -4.45
CA ALA A 105 -13.76 -12.49 -4.84
C ALA A 105 -12.55 -13.12 -4.12
N LYS A 106 -11.64 -13.72 -4.89
CA LYS A 106 -10.23 -13.88 -4.50
C LYS A 106 -9.75 -12.54 -3.93
N PHE A 107 -8.93 -12.55 -2.89
CA PHE A 107 -8.39 -11.33 -2.28
C PHE A 107 -7.63 -10.50 -3.34
N TYR A 108 -8.30 -9.53 -3.96
CA TYR A 108 -7.67 -8.55 -4.87
C TYR A 108 -7.21 -7.34 -4.05
N GLY A 109 -6.33 -7.58 -3.08
CA GLY A 109 -5.65 -6.52 -2.36
C GLY A 109 -4.53 -5.93 -3.22
N ASN A 110 -4.30 -4.62 -3.14
CA ASN A 110 -3.12 -3.99 -3.74
C ASN A 110 -1.93 -3.91 -2.77
N VAL A 111 -2.02 -4.58 -1.61
CA VAL A 111 -1.04 -4.50 -0.52
C VAL A 111 -0.69 -5.89 0.00
N LEU A 112 0.60 -6.19 0.11
CA LEU A 112 1.15 -7.36 0.82
C LEU A 112 2.02 -6.88 1.98
N LYS A 113 1.73 -7.33 3.20
CA LYS A 113 2.50 -6.96 4.40
C LYS A 113 3.68 -7.90 4.61
N SER A 114 4.68 -7.46 5.37
CA SER A 114 5.78 -8.31 5.82
C SER A 114 5.27 -9.59 6.49
N GLY A 115 5.85 -10.73 6.11
CA GLY A 115 5.39 -12.08 6.47
C GLY A 115 4.30 -12.63 5.55
N GLY A 116 3.69 -11.79 4.72
CA GLY A 116 2.72 -12.20 3.71
C GLY A 116 3.38 -12.86 2.50
N LYS A 117 2.59 -13.65 1.77
CA LYS A 117 2.99 -14.31 0.53
C LYS A 117 1.96 -14.11 -0.59
N LEU A 118 2.41 -14.22 -1.83
CA LEU A 118 1.57 -14.50 -2.99
C LEU A 118 1.91 -15.90 -3.48
N ASP A 119 0.94 -16.81 -3.38
CA ASP A 119 1.08 -18.15 -3.92
C ASP A 119 1.02 -18.13 -5.46
N THR A 120 1.38 -19.26 -6.08
CA THR A 120 1.34 -19.41 -7.52
C THR A 120 -0.05 -19.10 -8.09
N GLY A 121 -0.12 -18.15 -9.03
CA GLY A 121 -1.33 -17.67 -9.67
C GLY A 121 -2.06 -16.56 -8.92
N GLU A 122 -1.56 -16.14 -7.74
CA GLU A 122 -2.08 -15.00 -7.00
C GLU A 122 -1.42 -13.68 -7.43
N SER A 123 -2.13 -12.58 -7.21
CA SER A 123 -1.68 -11.26 -7.61
C SER A 123 -2.10 -10.16 -6.64
N LEU A 124 -1.32 -9.08 -6.64
CA LEU A 124 -1.82 -7.77 -6.25
C LEU A 124 -2.49 -7.11 -7.46
N VAL A 125 -3.60 -6.41 -7.25
CA VAL A 125 -4.36 -5.77 -8.34
C VAL A 125 -4.76 -4.35 -7.95
N HIS A 126 -4.61 -3.41 -8.88
CA HIS A 126 -5.12 -2.04 -8.74
C HIS A 126 -5.44 -1.42 -10.10
N GLY A 127 -6.71 -1.13 -10.36
CA GLY A 127 -7.15 -0.66 -11.68
C GLY A 127 -6.81 -1.69 -12.76
N ASN A 128 -6.08 -1.26 -13.80
CA ASN A 128 -5.61 -2.14 -14.88
C ASN A 128 -4.31 -2.88 -14.53
N TYR A 129 -3.65 -2.51 -13.43
CA TYR A 129 -2.37 -3.10 -13.08
C TYR A 129 -2.55 -4.40 -12.30
N SER A 130 -1.71 -5.38 -12.60
CA SER A 130 -1.63 -6.63 -11.82
C SER A 130 -0.19 -7.07 -11.63
N PHE A 131 0.19 -7.38 -10.39
CA PHE A 131 1.50 -7.91 -10.04
C PHE A 131 1.34 -9.37 -9.62
N VAL A 132 1.69 -10.31 -10.50
CA VAL A 132 1.27 -11.70 -10.44
C VAL A 132 2.45 -12.66 -10.33
N MET A 133 2.34 -13.62 -9.40
CA MET A 133 3.27 -14.73 -9.30
C MET A 133 2.83 -15.83 -10.26
N GLN A 134 3.44 -15.94 -11.44
CA GLN A 134 2.98 -16.86 -12.49
C GLN A 134 3.33 -18.33 -12.20
N LYS A 135 2.64 -19.23 -12.93
CA LYS A 135 2.82 -20.69 -12.81
C LYS A 135 4.19 -21.19 -13.24
N ASP A 136 4.85 -20.48 -14.15
CA ASP A 136 6.20 -20.74 -14.60
C ASP A 136 7.27 -20.18 -13.64
N CYS A 137 6.88 -19.74 -12.44
CA CYS A 137 7.74 -19.10 -11.46
C CYS A 137 8.21 -17.70 -11.80
N ASN A 138 7.68 -17.06 -12.85
CA ASN A 138 7.98 -15.66 -13.13
C ASN A 138 7.07 -14.71 -12.35
N LEU A 139 7.65 -13.75 -11.63
CA LEU A 139 6.90 -12.63 -11.07
C LEU A 139 6.84 -11.49 -12.09
N VAL A 140 5.63 -11.04 -12.44
CA VAL A 140 5.42 -10.08 -13.54
C VAL A 140 4.42 -9.00 -13.14
N LEU A 141 4.76 -7.75 -13.46
CA LEU A 141 3.84 -6.62 -13.44
C LEU A 141 3.25 -6.41 -14.83
N TYR A 142 1.93 -6.36 -14.92
CA TYR A 142 1.19 -6.03 -16.13
C TYR A 142 0.43 -4.73 -15.98
N ASP A 143 0.31 -4.00 -17.09
CA ASP A 143 -0.81 -3.09 -17.38
C ASP A 143 -1.72 -3.78 -18.39
N ASN A 144 -2.87 -4.26 -17.94
CA ASN A 144 -3.76 -5.14 -18.68
C ASN A 144 -3.02 -6.39 -19.22
N GLN A 145 -2.65 -6.42 -20.50
CA GLN A 145 -1.93 -7.54 -21.13
C GLN A 145 -0.46 -7.22 -21.43
N THR A 146 -0.02 -5.98 -21.20
CA THR A 146 1.34 -5.53 -21.47
C THR A 146 2.21 -5.70 -20.24
N ALA A 147 3.26 -6.52 -20.34
CA ALA A 147 4.23 -6.67 -19.26
C ALA A 147 5.07 -5.40 -19.13
N LEU A 148 5.07 -4.78 -17.95
CA LEU A 148 5.86 -3.59 -17.63
C LEU A 148 7.19 -3.95 -16.95
N TRP A 149 7.19 -5.00 -16.13
CA TRP A 149 8.37 -5.46 -15.39
C TRP A 149 8.28 -6.97 -15.16
N SER A 150 9.43 -7.65 -15.11
CA SER A 150 9.51 -9.08 -14.80
C SER A 150 10.77 -9.38 -13.98
N SER A 151 10.66 -10.37 -13.09
CA SER A 151 11.81 -10.93 -12.37
C SER A 151 12.74 -11.79 -13.24
N HIS A 152 12.32 -12.13 -14.47
CA HIS A 152 13.04 -13.01 -15.40
C HIS A 152 13.41 -14.36 -14.77
N THR A 153 12.43 -14.97 -14.12
CA THR A 153 12.59 -16.25 -13.39
C THR A 153 11.69 -17.36 -13.91
N ASP A 154 11.16 -17.16 -15.12
CA ASP A 154 10.43 -18.17 -15.86
C ASP A 154 11.22 -19.48 -15.95
N ASN A 155 10.53 -20.58 -15.66
CA ASN A 155 11.03 -21.95 -15.67
C ASN A 155 12.23 -22.23 -14.73
N LYS A 156 12.54 -21.34 -13.78
CA LYS A 156 13.61 -21.54 -12.78
C LYS A 156 13.17 -22.33 -11.55
N GLY A 157 11.92 -22.79 -11.51
CA GLY A 157 11.37 -23.59 -10.43
C GLY A 157 9.98 -24.13 -10.77
N VAL A 158 9.30 -24.69 -9.77
CA VAL A 158 7.90 -25.12 -9.87
C VAL A 158 7.13 -24.67 -8.64
N ASN A 159 5.86 -24.30 -8.82
CA ASN A 159 4.95 -23.84 -7.76
C ASN A 159 5.61 -22.78 -6.86
N CYS A 160 6.20 -21.76 -7.48
CA CYS A 160 6.87 -20.70 -6.74
C CYS A 160 5.88 -19.73 -6.12
N PHE A 161 6.30 -19.15 -5.01
CA PHE A 161 5.57 -18.12 -4.27
C PHE A 161 6.50 -16.95 -3.97
N LEU A 162 5.94 -15.75 -3.96
CA LEU A 162 6.61 -14.54 -3.51
C LEU A 162 6.39 -14.36 -2.02
N VAL A 163 7.41 -13.95 -1.28
CA VAL A 163 7.31 -13.53 0.12
C VAL A 163 7.90 -12.14 0.29
N LEU A 164 7.19 -11.26 1.01
CA LEU A 164 7.81 -10.07 1.59
C LEU A 164 8.31 -10.42 2.99
N GLN A 165 9.61 -10.47 3.17
CA GLN A 165 10.22 -10.82 4.45
C GLN A 165 10.14 -9.66 5.46
N ASN A 166 10.33 -9.98 6.74
CA ASN A 166 10.29 -8.99 7.83
C ASN A 166 11.47 -8.01 7.81
N ASN A 167 12.44 -8.19 6.92
CA ASN A 167 13.55 -7.26 6.70
C ASN A 167 13.34 -6.36 5.47
N GLY A 168 12.18 -6.41 4.82
CA GLY A 168 11.88 -5.63 3.62
C GLY A 168 12.39 -6.24 2.31
N GLU A 169 12.90 -7.46 2.35
CA GLU A 169 13.35 -8.17 1.16
C GLU A 169 12.19 -8.93 0.49
N LEU A 170 12.08 -8.80 -0.83
CA LEU A 170 11.21 -9.65 -1.63
C LEU A 170 11.99 -10.88 -2.08
N VAL A 171 11.41 -12.06 -1.89
CA VAL A 171 12.04 -13.32 -2.26
C VAL A 171 11.05 -14.22 -2.98
N ILE A 172 11.45 -14.75 -4.13
CA ILE A 172 10.71 -15.82 -4.82
C ILE A 172 11.33 -17.15 -4.38
N ILE A 173 10.49 -18.05 -3.88
CA ILE A 173 10.91 -19.37 -3.39
C ILE A 173 10.10 -20.43 -4.12
N SER A 174 10.75 -21.50 -4.58
CA SER A 174 10.07 -22.67 -5.15
C SER A 174 9.50 -23.59 -4.07
N ASN A 175 8.62 -24.52 -4.44
CA ASN A 175 8.08 -25.50 -3.49
C ASN A 175 9.18 -26.38 -2.82
N TYR A 176 10.34 -26.53 -3.46
CA TYR A 176 11.50 -27.24 -2.93
C TYR A 176 12.35 -26.39 -1.97
N ARG A 177 11.85 -25.21 -1.55
CA ARG A 177 12.54 -24.26 -0.66
C ARG A 177 13.83 -23.67 -1.26
N ILE A 178 13.93 -23.66 -2.59
CA ILE A 178 15.05 -23.04 -3.30
C ILE A 178 14.68 -21.59 -3.56
N THR A 179 15.55 -20.66 -3.15
CA THR A 179 15.43 -19.25 -3.50
C THR A 179 15.73 -19.08 -4.98
N VAL A 180 14.74 -18.58 -5.72
CA VAL A 180 14.82 -18.38 -7.18
C VAL A 180 15.25 -16.95 -7.52
N TRP A 181 14.84 -15.98 -6.70
CA TRP A 181 15.17 -14.56 -6.87
C TRP A 181 15.07 -13.80 -5.55
N ARG A 182 15.81 -12.70 -5.45
CA ARG A 182 15.81 -11.77 -4.33
C ARG A 182 15.84 -10.34 -4.87
N SER A 183 15.19 -9.40 -4.18
CA SER A 183 15.30 -7.98 -4.49
C SER A 183 16.64 -7.35 -4.09
N GLU A 184 17.40 -8.04 -3.23
CA GLU A 184 18.68 -7.56 -2.66
C GLU A 184 18.55 -6.27 -1.83
N THR A 185 17.35 -6.03 -1.26
CA THR A 185 17.01 -4.84 -0.47
C THR A 185 16.77 -5.14 1.01
N GLY A 186 17.19 -6.32 1.47
CA GLY A 186 17.02 -6.73 2.88
C GLY A 186 17.79 -5.83 3.84
N GLY A 187 17.10 -5.32 4.85
CA GLY A 187 17.64 -4.44 5.88
C GLY A 187 17.39 -4.95 7.30
N GLN A 188 17.09 -4.02 8.20
CA GLN A 188 16.73 -4.35 9.58
C GLN A 188 15.36 -5.01 9.65
N ALA A 189 15.14 -5.85 10.66
CA ALA A 189 13.81 -6.39 10.92
C ALA A 189 12.83 -5.26 11.27
N GLY A 190 11.60 -5.34 10.73
CA GLY A 190 10.60 -4.29 10.84
C GLY A 190 9.27 -4.67 10.21
N LYS A 191 8.39 -3.68 10.06
CA LYS A 191 7.10 -3.82 9.40
C LYS A 191 7.18 -3.17 8.02
N TYR A 192 6.99 -3.97 6.99
CA TYR A 192 7.07 -3.52 5.59
C TYR A 192 5.74 -3.72 4.88
N ALA A 193 5.53 -2.96 3.82
CA ALA A 193 4.40 -3.16 2.91
C ALA A 193 4.86 -3.05 1.46
N LEU A 194 4.58 -4.09 0.68
CA LEU A 194 4.61 -4.07 -0.77
C LEU A 194 3.26 -3.52 -1.26
N VAL A 195 3.29 -2.46 -2.05
CA VAL A 195 2.08 -1.76 -2.50
C VAL A 195 2.13 -1.61 -4.02
N LEU A 196 1.10 -2.12 -4.70
CA LEU A 196 0.82 -1.77 -6.09
C LEU A 196 0.07 -0.44 -6.13
N GLN A 197 0.67 0.54 -6.80
CA GLN A 197 0.22 1.93 -6.81
C GLN A 197 -0.62 2.27 -8.04
N PRO A 198 -1.47 3.31 -7.98
CA PRO A 198 -2.28 3.74 -9.12
C PRO A 198 -1.49 4.24 -10.34
N ASN A 199 -0.20 4.57 -10.17
CA ASN A 199 0.68 5.01 -11.25
C ASN A 199 1.42 3.84 -11.95
N GLY A 200 1.12 2.59 -11.57
CA GLY A 200 1.75 1.40 -12.13
C GLY A 200 3.13 1.09 -11.55
N ASP A 201 3.52 1.68 -10.41
CA ASP A 201 4.72 1.26 -9.68
C ASP A 201 4.35 0.25 -8.58
N VAL A 202 5.24 -0.71 -8.33
CA VAL A 202 5.15 -1.60 -7.17
C VAL A 202 6.30 -1.29 -6.24
N VAL A 203 5.98 -0.89 -5.01
CA VAL A 203 6.96 -0.32 -4.07
C VAL A 203 6.92 -1.06 -2.75
N VAL A 204 8.09 -1.40 -2.20
CA VAL A 204 8.22 -1.84 -0.81
C VAL A 204 8.53 -0.62 0.05
N TYR A 205 7.62 -0.26 0.93
CA TYR A 205 7.83 0.78 1.94
C TYR A 205 8.31 0.20 3.27
N GLY A 206 9.22 0.96 3.91
CA GLY A 206 9.79 0.64 5.21
C GLY A 206 8.84 0.92 6.38
N ASN A 207 9.40 0.89 7.60
CA ASN A 207 8.63 0.96 8.85
C ASN A 207 7.54 2.06 8.88
N PRO A 208 6.36 1.77 9.45
CA PRO A 208 5.29 2.74 9.60
C PRO A 208 5.67 3.83 10.61
N VAL A 209 5.29 5.07 10.30
CA VAL A 209 5.47 6.23 11.18
C VAL A 209 4.19 6.67 11.86
N TRP A 210 3.03 6.31 11.30
CA TRP A 210 1.70 6.63 11.85
C TRP A 210 0.67 5.58 11.44
N SER A 211 -0.38 5.40 12.25
CA SER A 211 -1.53 4.51 11.95
C SER A 211 -2.78 5.01 12.67
N THR A 212 -3.96 4.76 12.08
CA THR A 212 -5.26 5.00 12.73
C THR A 212 -5.53 4.03 13.88
N GLY A 213 -4.82 2.91 13.96
CA GLY A 213 -4.99 1.87 15.00
C GLY A 213 -6.27 1.06 14.84
N THR A 214 -6.91 1.15 13.68
CA THR A 214 -8.23 0.54 13.42
C THR A 214 -8.16 -0.94 13.04
N SER A 215 -6.95 -1.50 12.91
CA SER A 215 -6.71 -2.92 12.57
C SER A 215 -7.28 -3.94 13.56
N ASN A 216 -7.53 -3.53 14.80
CA ASN A 216 -8.02 -4.41 15.88
C ASN A 216 -9.46 -4.11 16.30
N ILE A 217 -10.18 -3.26 15.57
CA ILE A 217 -11.58 -2.98 15.87
C ILE A 217 -12.42 -4.16 15.35
N GLU A 218 -12.70 -5.13 16.22
CA GLU A 218 -13.77 -6.08 15.98
C GLU A 218 -15.10 -5.32 16.02
N ILE A 219 -15.69 -5.09 14.85
CA ILE A 219 -17.03 -4.53 14.76
C ILE A 219 -18.01 -5.65 15.12
N PRO A 220 -18.87 -5.47 16.14
CA PRO A 220 -19.91 -6.45 16.43
C PRO A 220 -20.76 -6.66 15.17
N LYS A 221 -20.83 -7.90 14.69
CA LYS A 221 -21.76 -8.26 13.61
C LYS A 221 -23.19 -8.11 14.17
N HIS A 222 -23.93 -7.13 13.67
CA HIS A 222 -25.38 -7.03 13.89
C HIS A 222 -26.12 -8.09 13.07
#